data_AF-A0A7J6YE34-F1
#
_entry.id   AF-A0A7J6YE34-F1
#
_cell.length_a   1.000
_cell.length_b   1.000
_cell.length_c   1.000
_cell.angle_alpha   90.00
_cell.angle_beta   90.00
_cell.angle_gamma   90.00
#
_symmetry.space_group_name_H-M   'P 1'
#
loop_
_entity.id
_entity.type
_entity.pdbx_description
1 polymer ?
#
loop_
_entity_poly.entity_id
_entity_poly.type
_entity_poly.pdbx_seq_one_letter_code
_entity_poly.pdbx_strand_id
1 'polypeptide(L)'
;MNPPLDAIAVCGPSGVGKGALLGRLLRDFSDRFGYSVSHTTRAPREGEENGREYHFSDRATVKKMRDEDGFIELCEVHGNLYGTSVRAVAEVRSTGKVCILEVDIKGAQKIREKTGLLNALYIFVTPPSMEDLRERIRKRGAENEEVLQHRLRTAEEELRFVEENPTFFSHIILNKDLDAAYEELLRVLNEAFLRCNMSKLELNSE
;
A
#
# COMPACT_ATOMS: atom_id res chain seq x y z
N MET A 1 -13.26 -18.94 15.67
CA MET A 1 -12.27 -19.01 14.56
C MET A 1 -11.91 -17.59 14.18
N ASN A 2 -10.63 -17.27 13.97
CA ASN A 2 -10.26 -15.94 13.49
C ASN A 2 -10.85 -15.73 12.08
N PRO A 3 -11.38 -14.52 11.78
CA PRO A 3 -11.89 -14.23 10.44
C PRO A 3 -10.77 -14.36 9.40
N PRO A 4 -11.11 -14.63 8.11
CA PRO A 4 -10.14 -14.60 7.03
C PRO A 4 -9.47 -13.22 6.94
N LEU A 5 -8.26 -13.17 6.39
CA LEU A 5 -7.57 -11.92 6.15
C LEU A 5 -8.27 -11.18 4.99
N ASP A 6 -8.75 -9.97 5.25
CA ASP A 6 -9.47 -9.18 4.25
C ASP A 6 -8.50 -8.37 3.38
N ALA A 7 -7.43 -7.86 3.99
CA ALA A 7 -6.52 -6.95 3.33
C ALA A 7 -5.08 -7.01 3.89
N ILE A 8 -4.15 -6.52 3.08
CA ILE A 8 -2.82 -6.09 3.52
C ILE A 8 -2.67 -4.60 3.24
N ALA A 9 -2.31 -3.82 4.26
CA ALA A 9 -2.01 -2.40 4.15
C ALA A 9 -0.51 -2.22 4.17
N VAL A 10 0.06 -1.82 3.02
CA VAL A 10 1.50 -1.68 2.83
C VAL A 10 1.87 -0.21 2.74
N CYS A 11 2.60 0.25 3.74
CA CYS A 11 3.13 1.61 3.86
C CYS A 11 4.63 1.64 3.62
N GLY A 12 5.17 2.84 3.44
CA GLY A 12 6.61 3.06 3.33
C GLY A 12 6.94 4.24 2.42
N PRO A 13 8.16 4.78 2.48
CA PRO A 13 8.55 5.93 1.70
C PRO A 13 8.35 5.76 0.20
N SER A 14 8.06 6.87 -0.49
CA SER A 14 8.06 6.87 -1.95
C SER A 14 9.45 6.50 -2.47
N GLY A 15 9.52 5.53 -3.39
CA GLY A 15 10.79 5.03 -3.92
C GLY A 15 11.42 3.87 -3.13
N VAL A 16 10.82 3.44 -2.00
CA VAL A 16 11.36 2.33 -1.21
C VAL A 16 11.25 0.97 -1.89
N GLY A 17 10.37 0.82 -2.90
CA GLY A 17 10.20 -0.41 -3.68
C GLY A 17 8.91 -1.20 -3.44
N LYS A 18 7.90 -0.61 -2.79
CA LYS A 18 6.57 -1.23 -2.57
C LYS A 18 5.96 -1.82 -3.84
N GLY A 19 5.85 -1.01 -4.90
CA GLY A 19 5.29 -1.47 -6.17
C GLY A 19 6.03 -2.65 -6.80
N ALA A 20 7.36 -2.77 -6.61
CA ALA A 20 8.11 -3.93 -7.10
C ALA A 20 7.78 -5.20 -6.30
N LEU A 21 7.72 -5.11 -4.97
CA LEU A 21 7.33 -6.22 -4.09
C LEU A 21 5.89 -6.67 -4.35
N LEU A 22 4.95 -5.72 -4.38
CA LEU A 22 3.53 -6.00 -4.57
C LEU A 22 3.21 -6.46 -6.00
N GLY A 23 3.91 -5.91 -7.00
CA GLY A 23 3.80 -6.38 -8.38
C GLY A 23 4.32 -7.80 -8.55
N ARG A 24 5.37 -8.20 -7.82
CA ARG A 24 5.81 -9.60 -7.76
C ARG A 24 4.80 -10.49 -7.05
N LEU A 25 4.28 -10.05 -5.89
CA LEU A 25 3.25 -10.78 -5.15
C LEU A 25 2.02 -11.08 -6.01
N LEU A 26 1.55 -10.09 -6.78
CA LEU A 26 0.39 -10.27 -7.66
C LEU A 26 0.66 -11.17 -8.85
N ARG A 27 1.87 -11.16 -9.40
CA ARG A 27 2.22 -12.09 -10.48
C ARG A 27 2.26 -13.52 -9.96
N ASP A 28 2.88 -13.74 -8.81
CA ASP A 28 3.09 -15.09 -8.27
C ASP A 28 1.79 -15.66 -7.66
N PHE A 29 0.89 -14.80 -7.16
CA PHE A 29 -0.32 -15.19 -6.41
C PHE A 29 -1.57 -14.42 -6.87
N SER A 30 -1.76 -14.26 -8.19
CA SER A 30 -2.88 -13.50 -8.78
C SER A 30 -4.27 -14.05 -8.45
N ASP A 31 -4.36 -15.33 -8.08
CA ASP A 31 -5.56 -16.02 -7.61
C ASP A 31 -5.86 -15.74 -6.13
N ARG A 32 -4.86 -15.31 -5.36
CA ARG A 32 -4.97 -15.05 -3.90
C ARG A 32 -5.09 -13.57 -3.57
N PHE A 33 -4.52 -12.68 -4.39
CA PHE A 33 -4.48 -11.24 -4.12
C PHE A 33 -5.06 -10.40 -5.25
N GLY A 34 -5.57 -9.21 -4.92
CA GLY A 34 -5.98 -8.19 -5.89
C GLY A 34 -5.74 -6.77 -5.36
N TYR A 35 -5.38 -5.83 -6.24
CA TYR A 35 -5.27 -4.43 -5.85
C TYR A 35 -6.64 -3.78 -5.64
N SER A 36 -6.75 -2.97 -4.58
CA SER A 36 -7.76 -1.92 -4.55
C SER A 36 -7.31 -0.79 -5.46
N VAL A 37 -8.00 -0.59 -6.59
CA VAL A 37 -7.74 0.56 -7.46
C VAL A 37 -8.26 1.82 -6.76
N SER A 38 -7.36 2.64 -6.21
CA SER A 38 -7.72 3.84 -5.47
C SER A 38 -8.22 4.97 -6.38
N HIS A 39 -8.99 5.91 -5.83
CA HIS A 39 -9.29 7.17 -6.51
C HIS A 39 -8.13 8.15 -6.35
N THR A 40 -7.91 8.99 -7.36
CA THR A 40 -7.05 10.17 -7.21
C THR A 40 -7.56 11.37 -8.00
N THR A 41 -7.28 12.57 -7.49
CA THR A 41 -7.54 13.84 -8.21
C THR A 41 -6.35 14.33 -9.04
N ARG A 42 -5.23 13.62 -8.98
CA ARG A 42 -4.09 13.86 -9.86
C ARG A 42 -4.49 13.52 -11.31
N ALA A 43 -3.95 14.24 -12.29
CA ALA A 43 -4.04 13.82 -13.68
C ALA A 43 -3.22 12.55 -13.96
N PRO A 44 -3.70 11.63 -14.82
CA PRO A 44 -2.93 10.45 -15.22
C PRO A 44 -1.58 10.85 -15.82
N ARG A 45 -0.54 10.08 -15.53
CA ARG A 45 0.76 10.15 -16.20
C ARG A 45 0.70 9.40 -17.54
N GLU A 46 1.69 9.63 -18.38
CA GLU A 46 1.86 8.88 -19.62
C GLU A 46 1.89 7.37 -19.34
N GLY A 47 1.03 6.63 -20.04
CA GLY A 47 0.88 5.19 -19.87
C GLY A 47 -0.08 4.76 -18.75
N GLU A 48 -0.53 5.64 -17.85
CA GLU A 48 -1.55 5.29 -16.84
C GLU A 48 -2.96 5.26 -17.44
N GLU A 49 -3.77 4.29 -17.02
CA GLU A 49 -5.14 4.11 -17.48
C GLU A 49 -6.14 4.17 -16.33
N ASN A 50 -7.28 4.83 -16.58
CA ASN A 50 -8.35 4.93 -15.60
C ASN A 50 -8.94 3.55 -15.30
N GLY A 51 -8.96 3.18 -14.01
CA GLY A 51 -9.40 1.87 -13.54
C GLY A 51 -8.30 0.80 -13.54
N ARG A 52 -7.07 1.14 -13.97
CA ARG A 52 -5.91 0.24 -13.86
C ARG A 52 -4.98 0.66 -12.72
N GLU A 53 -4.38 1.85 -12.81
CA GLU A 53 -3.56 2.39 -11.71
C GLU A 53 -4.41 3.13 -10.68
N TYR A 54 -5.32 3.98 -11.14
CA TYR A 54 -6.24 4.74 -10.32
C TYR A 54 -7.56 4.96 -11.03
N HIS A 55 -8.61 5.23 -10.25
CA HIS A 55 -9.78 5.94 -10.73
C HIS A 55 -9.52 7.45 -10.70
N PHE A 56 -9.10 8.00 -11.83
CA PHE A 56 -8.84 9.43 -12.00
C PHE A 56 -10.16 10.20 -11.99
N SER A 57 -10.39 10.95 -10.91
CA SER A 57 -11.67 11.61 -10.60
C SER A 57 -11.43 13.07 -10.25
N ASP A 58 -12.33 13.97 -10.63
CA ASP A 58 -12.18 15.36 -10.20
C ASP A 58 -12.43 15.52 -8.67
N ARG A 59 -11.98 16.67 -8.12
CA ARG A 59 -12.14 16.97 -6.69
C ARG A 59 -13.61 17.01 -6.25
N ALA A 60 -14.55 17.37 -7.13
CA ALA A 60 -15.96 17.46 -6.77
C ALA A 60 -16.56 16.05 -6.57
N THR A 61 -16.22 15.13 -7.46
CA THR A 61 -16.60 13.71 -7.42
C THR A 61 -16.06 13.04 -6.15
N VAL A 62 -14.77 13.22 -5.85
CA VAL A 62 -14.16 12.66 -4.64
C VAL A 62 -14.81 13.23 -3.37
N LYS A 63 -15.13 14.53 -3.35
CA LYS A 63 -15.85 15.14 -2.21
C LYS A 63 -17.26 14.57 -2.05
N LYS A 64 -18.02 14.42 -3.13
CA LYS A 64 -19.35 13.81 -3.08
C LYS A 64 -19.30 12.39 -2.53
N MET A 65 -18.39 11.57 -3.05
CA MET A 65 -18.19 10.20 -2.58
C MET A 65 -17.80 10.13 -1.10
N ARG A 66 -16.98 11.08 -0.62
CA ARG A 66 -16.66 11.20 0.81
C ARG A 66 -17.91 11.50 1.65
N ASP A 67 -18.75 12.41 1.20
CA ASP A 67 -19.95 12.83 1.92
C ASP A 67 -21.02 11.71 1.98
N GLU A 68 -20.90 10.70 1.12
CA GLU A 68 -21.70 9.47 1.08
C GLU A 68 -21.02 8.28 1.79
N ASP A 69 -20.01 8.53 2.62
CA ASP A 69 -19.21 7.50 3.33
C ASP A 69 -18.55 6.47 2.38
N GLY A 70 -18.31 6.84 1.13
CA GLY A 70 -17.80 5.95 0.08
C GLY A 70 -16.33 5.56 0.19
N PHE A 71 -15.59 6.13 1.14
CA PHE A 71 -14.15 5.89 1.33
C PHE A 71 -13.84 5.20 2.64
N ILE A 72 -12.97 4.19 2.60
CA ILE A 72 -12.31 3.65 3.79
C ILE A 72 -11.35 4.70 4.34
N GLU A 73 -10.49 5.22 3.47
CA GLU A 73 -9.60 6.33 3.77
C GLU A 73 -9.57 7.32 2.61
N LEU A 74 -9.29 8.57 2.94
CA LEU A 74 -9.12 9.66 1.98
C LEU A 74 -8.11 10.65 2.54
N CYS A 75 -6.98 10.83 1.87
CA CYS A 75 -5.87 11.68 2.29
C CYS A 75 -5.47 12.66 1.17
N GLU A 76 -4.98 13.85 1.56
CA GLU A 76 -4.38 14.78 0.62
C GLU A 76 -2.86 14.64 0.67
N VAL A 77 -2.27 14.31 -0.48
CA VAL A 77 -0.83 14.08 -0.66
C VAL A 77 -0.36 14.94 -1.82
N HIS A 78 0.59 15.83 -1.56
CA HIS A 78 1.12 16.80 -2.54
C HIS A 78 0.03 17.55 -3.32
N GLY A 79 -1.01 18.02 -2.62
CA GLY A 79 -2.11 18.78 -3.25
C GLY A 79 -3.04 17.96 -4.14
N ASN A 80 -3.04 16.63 -4.02
CA ASN A 80 -4.00 15.75 -4.68
C ASN A 80 -4.66 14.85 -3.64
N LEU A 81 -5.95 14.58 -3.80
CA LEU A 81 -6.66 13.60 -2.96
C LEU A 81 -6.36 12.20 -3.49
N TYR A 82 -6.16 11.27 -2.56
CA TYR A 82 -6.05 9.83 -2.81
C TYR A 82 -6.96 9.11 -1.82
N GLY A 83 -7.72 8.13 -2.28
CA GLY A 83 -8.62 7.40 -1.38
C GLY A 83 -8.99 6.01 -1.86
N THR A 84 -8.99 5.08 -0.91
CA THR A 84 -9.45 3.70 -1.04
C THR A 84 -10.95 3.66 -0.85
N SER A 85 -11.72 3.36 -1.89
CA SER A 85 -13.18 3.28 -1.77
C SER A 85 -13.62 1.99 -1.09
N VAL A 86 -14.74 2.05 -0.35
CA VAL A 86 -15.37 0.86 0.25
C VAL A 86 -15.70 -0.17 -0.83
N ARG A 87 -16.15 0.33 -1.99
CA ARG A 87 -16.49 -0.47 -3.16
C ARG A 87 -15.29 -1.22 -3.73
N ALA A 88 -14.14 -0.55 -3.92
CA ALA A 88 -12.96 -1.18 -4.50
C ALA A 88 -12.48 -2.37 -3.66
N VAL A 89 -12.50 -2.23 -2.33
CA VAL A 89 -12.16 -3.33 -1.42
C VAL A 89 -13.21 -4.43 -1.43
N ALA A 90 -14.50 -4.09 -1.47
CA ALA A 90 -15.58 -5.07 -1.55
C ALA A 90 -15.52 -5.89 -2.84
N GLU A 91 -15.20 -5.28 -3.97
CA GLU A 91 -15.06 -5.95 -5.27
C GLU A 91 -13.94 -7.01 -5.20
N VAL A 92 -12.76 -6.69 -4.66
CA VAL A 92 -11.68 -7.67 -4.48
C VAL A 92 -12.10 -8.80 -3.54
N ARG A 93 -12.68 -8.47 -2.38
CA ARG A 93 -13.11 -9.46 -1.38
C ARG A 93 -14.20 -10.40 -1.93
N SER A 94 -15.09 -9.90 -2.78
CA SER A 94 -16.15 -10.72 -3.40
C SER A 94 -15.61 -11.85 -4.28
N THR A 95 -14.36 -11.73 -4.74
CA THR A 95 -13.66 -12.77 -5.52
C THR A 95 -12.91 -13.79 -4.66
N GLY A 96 -13.01 -13.70 -3.32
CA GLY A 96 -12.30 -14.55 -2.37
C GLY A 96 -10.81 -14.21 -2.20
N LYS A 97 -10.37 -13.07 -2.73
CA LYS A 97 -8.98 -12.59 -2.70
C LYS A 97 -8.73 -11.66 -1.52
N VAL A 98 -7.47 -11.62 -1.06
CA VAL A 98 -6.98 -10.62 -0.10
C VAL A 98 -6.69 -9.32 -0.84
N CYS A 99 -7.23 -8.21 -0.32
CA CYS A 99 -7.07 -6.90 -0.93
C CYS A 99 -5.70 -6.28 -0.60
N ILE A 100 -4.97 -5.81 -1.61
CA ILE A 100 -3.73 -5.04 -1.43
C ILE A 100 -4.09 -3.56 -1.38
N LEU A 101 -3.73 -2.91 -0.27
CA LEU A 101 -3.88 -1.47 -0.05
C LEU A 101 -2.48 -0.85 0.03
N GLU A 102 -2.06 -0.15 -1.04
CA GLU A 102 -0.85 0.67 -1.02
C GLU A 102 -1.23 2.09 -0.59
N VAL A 103 -0.95 2.44 0.67
CA VAL A 103 -1.39 3.69 1.32
C VAL A 103 -0.24 4.37 2.05
N ASP A 104 -0.41 5.66 2.36
CA ASP A 104 0.49 6.38 3.26
C ASP A 104 0.15 6.08 4.74
N ILE A 105 0.99 6.56 5.67
CA ILE A 105 0.78 6.35 7.11
C ILE A 105 -0.58 6.89 7.57
N LYS A 106 -0.99 8.06 7.07
CA LYS A 106 -2.27 8.69 7.41
C LYS A 106 -3.46 7.83 6.96
N GLY A 107 -3.38 7.25 5.77
CA GLY A 107 -4.35 6.31 5.24
C GLY A 107 -4.42 5.06 6.11
N ALA A 108 -3.27 4.48 6.46
CA ALA A 108 -3.23 3.32 7.36
C ALA A 108 -3.81 3.62 8.75
N GLN A 109 -3.56 4.80 9.32
CA GLN A 109 -4.15 5.24 10.59
C GLN A 109 -5.68 5.27 10.48
N LYS A 110 -6.22 5.88 9.42
CA LYS A 110 -7.67 5.95 9.17
C LYS A 110 -8.31 4.59 8.96
N ILE A 111 -7.66 3.68 8.21
CA ILE A 111 -8.14 2.31 8.04
C ILE A 111 -8.22 1.63 9.41
N ARG A 112 -7.21 1.82 10.27
CA ARG A 112 -7.17 1.22 11.61
C ARG A 112 -8.18 1.82 12.58
N GLU A 113 -8.44 3.12 12.49
CA GLU A 113 -9.46 3.83 13.28
C GLU A 113 -10.88 3.34 12.99
N LYS A 114 -11.15 2.93 11.74
CA LYS A 114 -12.40 2.27 11.32
C LYS A 114 -12.46 0.81 11.80
N THR A 115 -12.36 0.65 13.12
CA THR A 115 -12.31 -0.63 13.82
C THR A 115 -13.46 -1.54 13.37
N GLY A 116 -13.13 -2.77 12.96
CA GLY A 116 -14.10 -3.77 12.52
C GLY A 116 -14.46 -3.73 11.04
N LEU A 117 -13.95 -2.76 10.27
CA LEU A 117 -14.22 -2.67 8.83
C LEU A 117 -13.43 -3.70 8.01
N LEU A 118 -12.17 -3.94 8.36
CA LEU A 118 -11.28 -4.89 7.70
C LEU A 118 -10.41 -5.63 8.72
N ASN A 119 -10.32 -6.95 8.59
CA ASN A 119 -9.22 -7.71 9.18
C ASN A 119 -7.98 -7.52 8.30
N ALA A 120 -7.17 -6.51 8.61
CA ALA A 120 -6.02 -6.11 7.80
C ALA A 120 -4.68 -6.36 8.49
N LEU A 121 -3.68 -6.80 7.72
CA LEU A 121 -2.29 -6.89 8.13
C LEU A 121 -1.54 -5.62 7.72
N TYR A 122 -0.87 -4.95 8.66
CA TYR A 122 -0.19 -3.68 8.41
C TYR A 122 1.31 -3.92 8.28
N ILE A 123 1.89 -3.61 7.12
CA ILE A 123 3.31 -3.83 6.81
C ILE A 123 3.94 -2.49 6.44
N PHE A 124 5.11 -2.19 7.00
CA PHE A 124 5.91 -1.05 6.58
C PHE A 124 7.15 -1.53 5.83
N VAL A 125 7.45 -0.94 4.67
CA VAL A 125 8.67 -1.20 3.91
C VAL A 125 9.62 -0.03 4.13
N THR A 126 10.82 -0.33 4.65
CA THR A 126 11.84 0.67 4.99
C THR A 126 13.09 0.53 4.09
N PRO A 127 13.76 1.64 3.71
CA PRO A 127 15.04 1.56 3.01
C PRO A 127 16.18 1.23 4.01
N PRO A 128 17.32 0.73 3.52
CA PRO A 128 18.54 0.57 4.33
C PRO A 128 19.11 1.88 4.85
N SER A 129 18.96 2.97 4.10
CA SER A 129 19.32 4.31 4.54
C SER A 129 18.55 5.37 3.75
N MET A 130 18.57 6.61 4.25
CA MET A 130 18.04 7.77 3.53
C MET A 130 18.82 8.06 2.24
N GLU A 131 20.12 7.76 2.19
CA GLU A 131 20.92 7.94 0.98
C GLU A 131 20.53 6.92 -0.10
N ASP A 132 20.32 5.66 0.28
CA ASP A 132 19.80 4.63 -0.64
C ASP A 132 18.43 5.01 -1.20
N LEU A 133 17.55 5.58 -0.37
CA LEU A 133 16.25 6.06 -0.81
C LEU A 133 16.40 7.22 -1.81
N ARG A 134 17.28 8.18 -1.52
CA ARG A 134 17.58 9.31 -2.41
C ARG A 134 18.07 8.85 -3.78
N GLU A 135 19.00 7.90 -3.82
CA GLU A 135 19.50 7.32 -5.07
C GLU A 135 18.38 6.65 -5.87
N ARG A 136 17.51 5.87 -5.20
CA ARG A 136 16.36 5.20 -5.85
C ARG A 136 15.38 6.19 -6.45
N ILE A 137 15.04 7.27 -5.73
CA ILE A 137 14.14 8.31 -6.22
C ILE A 137 14.76 8.98 -7.47
N ARG A 138 16.05 9.34 -7.42
CA ARG A 138 16.76 9.96 -8.56
C ARG A 138 16.81 9.04 -9.78
N LYS A 139 17.07 7.74 -9.59
CA LYS A 139 17.10 6.75 -10.70
C LYS A 139 15.75 6.61 -11.40
N ARG A 140 14.64 6.89 -10.72
CA ARG A 140 13.28 6.76 -11.28
C ARG A 140 12.91 7.90 -12.26
N GLY A 141 13.69 8.98 -12.33
CA GLY A 141 13.52 10.03 -13.33
C GLY A 141 13.90 11.42 -12.82
N ALA A 142 14.01 12.36 -13.77
CA ALA A 142 14.37 13.77 -13.54
C ALA A 142 13.21 14.54 -12.88
N GLU A 143 13.02 14.33 -11.59
CA GLU A 143 12.25 15.26 -10.76
C GLU A 143 13.13 16.45 -10.40
N ASN A 144 12.56 17.65 -10.32
CA ASN A 144 13.31 18.81 -9.85
C ASN A 144 13.74 18.61 -8.39
N GLU A 145 14.81 19.31 -7.97
CA GLU A 145 15.37 19.12 -6.63
C GLU A 145 14.33 19.44 -5.53
N GLU A 146 13.40 20.37 -5.76
CA GLU A 146 12.32 20.69 -4.82
C GLU A 146 11.40 19.49 -4.52
N VAL A 147 10.99 18.74 -5.56
CA VAL A 147 10.15 17.54 -5.41
C VAL A 147 10.92 16.43 -4.72
N LEU A 148 12.20 16.24 -5.04
CA LEU A 148 13.07 15.28 -4.36
C LEU A 148 13.16 15.60 -2.87
N GLN A 149 13.47 16.85 -2.53
CA GLN A 149 13.59 17.30 -1.14
C GLN A 149 12.26 17.16 -0.39
N HIS A 150 11.14 17.43 -1.04
CA HIS A 150 9.83 17.18 -0.43
C HIS A 150 9.63 15.70 -0.12
N ARG A 151 9.94 14.78 -1.05
CA ARG A 151 9.79 13.34 -0.82
C ARG A 151 10.68 12.83 0.29
N LEU A 152 11.92 13.33 0.38
CA LEU A 152 12.85 12.96 1.44
C LEU A 152 12.36 13.43 2.81
N ARG A 153 11.85 14.67 2.93
CA ARG A 153 11.22 15.15 4.16
C ARG A 153 10.03 14.29 4.58
N THR A 154 9.15 13.95 3.64
CA THR A 154 8.03 13.04 3.90
C THR A 154 8.53 11.67 4.36
N ALA A 155 9.60 11.13 3.77
CA ALA A 155 10.19 9.86 4.19
C ALA A 155 10.75 9.92 5.62
N GLU A 156 11.41 11.01 6.01
CA GLU A 156 11.90 11.21 7.38
C GLU A 156 10.75 11.25 8.39
N GLU A 157 9.65 11.94 8.07
CA GLU A 157 8.44 11.97 8.89
C GLU A 157 7.83 10.56 9.04
N GLU A 158 7.78 9.80 7.95
CA GLU A 158 7.26 8.43 7.96
C GLU A 158 8.12 7.49 8.80
N LEU A 159 9.44 7.57 8.69
CA LEU A 159 10.37 6.76 9.49
C LEU A 159 10.28 7.12 10.97
N ARG A 160 10.21 8.42 11.30
CA ARG A 160 10.03 8.88 12.68
C ARG A 160 8.73 8.36 13.27
N PHE A 161 7.64 8.37 12.51
CA PHE A 161 6.37 7.81 12.97
C PHE A 161 6.51 6.33 13.37
N VAL A 162 7.23 5.54 12.57
CA VAL A 162 7.46 4.11 12.85
C VAL A 162 8.26 3.93 14.13
N GLU A 163 9.31 4.74 14.34
CA GLU A 163 10.12 4.72 15.56
C GLU A 163 9.30 5.10 16.80
N GLU A 164 8.45 6.11 16.69
CA GLU A 164 7.57 6.58 17.78
C GLU A 164 6.40 5.62 18.05
N ASN A 165 6.01 4.80 17.07
CA ASN A 165 4.84 3.90 17.13
C ASN A 165 5.22 2.45 16.77
N PRO A 166 6.07 1.77 17.56
CA PRO A 166 6.64 0.46 17.21
C PRO A 166 5.61 -0.66 17.10
N THR A 167 4.41 -0.48 17.65
CA THR A 167 3.30 -1.44 17.59
C THR A 167 2.27 -1.11 16.51
N PHE A 168 2.50 -0.07 15.71
CA PHE A 168 1.54 0.33 14.68
C PHE A 168 1.46 -0.71 13.56
N PHE A 169 2.63 -1.09 13.05
CA PHE A 169 2.79 -2.08 12.00
C PHE A 169 2.96 -3.48 12.60
N SER A 170 2.34 -4.47 11.96
CA SER A 170 2.52 -5.87 12.30
C SER A 170 3.91 -6.38 11.96
N HIS A 171 4.55 -5.79 10.95
CA HIS A 171 5.91 -6.10 10.55
C HIS A 171 6.57 -4.94 9.79
N ILE A 172 7.90 -4.83 9.90
CA ILE A 172 8.73 -3.87 9.14
C ILE A 172 9.69 -4.68 8.27
N ILE A 173 9.62 -4.48 6.94
CA ILE A 173 10.46 -5.17 5.95
C ILE A 173 11.56 -4.22 5.49
N LEU A 174 12.82 -4.64 5.64
CA LEU A 174 13.97 -3.90 5.14
C LEU A 174 14.21 -4.21 3.66
N ASN A 175 13.92 -3.26 2.77
CA ASN A 175 14.14 -3.45 1.35
C ASN A 175 15.55 -3.03 0.91
N LYS A 176 16.56 -3.79 1.33
CA LYS A 176 17.94 -3.66 0.84
C LYS A 176 18.14 -4.40 -0.49
N ASP A 177 17.68 -5.64 -0.54
CA ASP A 177 17.66 -6.52 -1.69
C ASP A 177 16.22 -6.97 -1.96
N LEU A 178 15.80 -6.96 -3.23
CA LEU A 178 14.40 -7.19 -3.58
C LEU A 178 13.98 -8.65 -3.34
N ASP A 179 14.88 -9.61 -3.57
CA ASP A 179 14.58 -11.02 -3.37
C ASP A 179 14.45 -11.34 -1.88
N ALA A 180 15.41 -10.90 -1.07
CA ALA A 180 15.36 -11.08 0.38
C ALA A 180 14.13 -10.40 1.01
N ALA A 181 13.80 -9.17 0.59
CA ALA A 181 12.61 -8.46 1.07
C ALA A 181 11.31 -9.16 0.65
N TYR A 182 11.30 -9.81 -0.52
CA TYR A 182 10.15 -10.57 -0.99
C TYR A 182 9.98 -11.89 -0.24
N GLU A 183 11.06 -12.61 0.03
CA GLU A 183 11.02 -13.80 0.88
C GLU A 183 10.51 -13.47 2.29
N GLU A 184 10.96 -12.36 2.86
CA GLU A 184 10.46 -11.85 4.13
C GLU A 184 8.97 -11.51 4.08
N LEU A 185 8.51 -10.85 3.00
CA LEU A 185 7.10 -10.58 2.78
C LEU A 185 6.27 -11.88 2.76
N LEU A 186 6.71 -12.89 2.01
CA LEU A 186 6.02 -14.19 1.96
C LEU A 186 5.97 -14.89 3.31
N ARG A 187 7.04 -14.82 4.11
CA ARG A 187 7.07 -15.37 5.47
C ARG A 187 6.00 -14.70 6.34
N VAL A 188 5.96 -13.38 6.35
CA VAL A 188 5.01 -12.58 7.14
C VAL A 188 3.56 -12.84 6.71
N LEU A 189 3.31 -12.94 5.39
CA LEU A 189 1.99 -13.26 4.85
C LEU A 189 1.56 -14.68 5.25
N ASN A 190 2.45 -15.67 5.16
CA ASN A 190 2.16 -17.05 5.57
C ASN A 190 1.82 -17.15 7.07
N GLU A 191 2.53 -16.43 7.94
CA GLU A 191 2.20 -16.35 9.38
C GLU A 191 0.82 -15.73 9.61
N ALA A 192 0.44 -14.69 8.85
CA ALA A 192 -0.89 -14.11 8.93
C ALA A 192 -1.98 -15.06 8.39
N PHE A 193 -1.72 -15.75 7.28
CA PHE A 193 -2.65 -16.70 6.67
C PHE A 193 -2.94 -17.87 7.61
N LEU A 194 -1.91 -18.44 8.24
CA LEU A 194 -2.07 -19.47 9.27
C LEU A 194 -2.94 -18.99 10.44
N ARG A 195 -2.69 -17.78 10.95
CA ARG A 195 -3.52 -17.18 12.02
C ARG A 195 -4.98 -16.98 11.62
N CYS A 196 -5.24 -16.81 10.32
CA CYS A 196 -6.58 -16.60 9.75
C CYS A 196 -7.20 -17.88 9.16
N ASN A 197 -6.62 -19.07 9.41
CA ASN A 197 -7.05 -20.36 8.86
C ASN A 197 -7.10 -20.41 7.32
N MET A 198 -6.19 -19.68 6.66
CA MET A 198 -6.02 -19.68 5.21
C MET A 198 -4.87 -20.61 4.81
N SER A 199 -4.98 -21.24 3.63
CA SER A 199 -3.91 -22.08 3.08
C SER A 199 -2.66 -21.25 2.80
N LYS A 200 -1.48 -21.83 3.04
CA LYS A 200 -0.20 -21.15 2.78
C LYS A 200 -0.08 -20.67 1.33
N LEU A 201 0.74 -19.65 1.15
CA LEU A 201 1.27 -19.21 -0.13
C LEU A 201 2.44 -20.13 -0.46
N GLU A 202 2.22 -21.04 -1.39
CA GLU A 202 3.24 -21.92 -1.96
C GLU A 202 3.50 -21.43 -3.38
N LEU A 203 4.76 -21.08 -3.68
CA LEU A 203 5.12 -20.82 -5.07
C LEU A 203 4.88 -22.12 -5.82
N ASN A 204 4.09 -22.08 -6.89
CA ASN A 204 4.01 -23.21 -7.81
C ASN A 204 5.43 -23.43 -8.33
N SER A 205 6.10 -24.46 -7.83
CA SER A 205 7.29 -24.99 -8.48
C SER A 205 6.82 -25.54 -9.83
N GLU A 206 7.08 -24.79 -10.90
CA GLU A 206 7.09 -25.35 -12.26
C GLU A 206 8.09 -26.51 -12.35
#